data_AF-X1EY26-F1
#
_entry.id   AF-X1EY26-F1
#
_cell.length_a   1.000
_cell.length_b   1.000
_cell.length_c   1.000
_cell.angle_alpha   90.00
_cell.angle_beta   90.00
_cell.angle_gamma   90.00
#
_symmetry.space_group_name_H-M   'P 1'
#
loop_
_entity.id
_entity.type
_entity.pdbx_description
1 polymer ?
#
loop_
_entity_poly.entity_id
_entity_poly.type
_entity_poly.pdbx_seq_one_letter_code
_entity_poly.pdbx_strand_id
1 'polypeptide(L)'
;MSKAIRKRGKMLNATQGLKNIMGRHYLAIEQAYRDGKPTAWATSGTPVELLYAMDVQPMLPENSATISVAQKYSKAFIEIAEDEGFSYDLCSYFKTNIGAVL
;
A
#
# COMPACT_ATOMS: atom_id res chain seq x y z
N MET A 1 3.03 -21.51 -34.35
CA MET A 1 4.01 -20.49 -33.90
C MET A 1 4.37 -20.77 -32.45
N SER A 2 5.59 -21.26 -32.18
CA SER A 2 6.04 -21.61 -30.82
C SER A 2 6.32 -20.35 -30.00
N LYS A 3 5.67 -20.19 -28.84
CA LYS A 3 6.00 -19.13 -27.88
C LYS A 3 7.44 -19.34 -27.39
N ALA A 4 8.33 -18.39 -27.69
CA ALA A 4 9.68 -18.39 -27.13
C ALA A 4 9.60 -18.31 -25.60
N ILE A 5 10.21 -19.28 -24.91
CA ILE A 5 10.32 -19.29 -23.45
C ILE A 5 11.31 -18.20 -23.05
N ARG A 6 10.79 -17.05 -22.61
CA ARG A 6 11.62 -15.94 -22.10
C ARG A 6 12.29 -16.38 -20.80
N LYS A 7 13.60 -16.66 -20.83
CA LYS A 7 14.40 -16.90 -19.62
C LYS A 7 14.25 -15.69 -18.69
N ARG A 8 13.66 -15.91 -17.51
CA ARG A 8 13.53 -14.88 -16.47
C ARG A 8 14.94 -14.57 -15.95
N GLY A 9 15.36 -13.31 -16.05
CA GLY A 9 16.65 -12.87 -15.49
C GLY A 9 16.71 -13.11 -13.99
N LYS A 10 17.91 -13.34 -13.44
CA LYS A 10 18.13 -13.46 -11.99
C LYS A 10 17.72 -12.15 -11.31
N MET A 11 16.92 -12.23 -10.25
CA MET A 11 16.55 -11.05 -9.47
C MET A 11 17.77 -10.47 -8.78
N LEU A 12 17.90 -9.15 -8.81
CA LEU A 12 19.00 -8.45 -8.15
C LEU A 12 18.84 -8.57 -6.63
N ASN A 13 19.96 -8.69 -5.91
CA ASN A 13 19.96 -8.72 -4.44
C ASN A 13 19.29 -7.48 -3.84
N ALA A 14 19.50 -6.30 -4.46
CA ALA A 14 18.84 -5.05 -4.06
C ALA A 14 17.31 -5.14 -4.18
N THR A 15 16.78 -5.74 -5.25
CA THR A 15 15.33 -5.93 -5.42
C THR A 15 14.76 -6.86 -4.35
N GLN A 16 15.48 -7.93 -4.00
CA GLN A 16 15.07 -8.79 -2.89
C GLN A 16 15.09 -8.03 -1.55
N GLY A 17 16.12 -7.20 -1.32
CA GLY A 17 16.22 -6.36 -0.14
C GLY A 17 15.03 -5.41 0.00
N LEU A 18 14.69 -4.67 -1.06
CA LEU A 18 13.54 -3.77 -1.08
C LEU A 18 12.22 -4.50 -0.81
N LYS A 19 12.00 -5.67 -1.41
CA LYS A 19 10.83 -6.51 -1.12
C LYS A 19 10.73 -6.87 0.37
N ASN A 20 11.84 -7.23 0.98
CA ASN A 20 11.87 -7.60 2.40
C ASN A 20 11.64 -6.39 3.32
N ILE A 21 12.12 -5.20 2.95
CA ILE A 21 11.82 -3.95 3.69
C ILE A 21 10.33 -3.64 3.61
N MET A 22 9.75 -3.69 2.40
CA MET A 22 8.33 -3.45 2.20
C MET A 22 7.46 -4.47 2.96
N GLY A 23 7.79 -5.76 2.88
CA GLY A 23 7.06 -6.79 3.63
C GLY A 23 7.10 -6.56 5.14
N ARG A 24 8.28 -6.22 5.69
CA ARG A 24 8.42 -5.91 7.12
C ARG A 24 7.61 -4.69 7.53
N HIS A 25 7.53 -3.66 6.69
CA HIS A 25 6.73 -2.47 6.97
C HIS A 25 5.23 -2.81 7.14
N TYR A 26 4.64 -3.57 6.21
CA TYR A 26 3.23 -3.97 6.34
C TYR A 26 2.98 -4.95 7.48
N LEU A 27 3.92 -5.87 7.74
CA LEU A 27 3.82 -6.76 8.91
C LEU A 27 3.88 -5.98 10.23
N ALA A 28 4.67 -4.91 10.31
CA ALA A 28 4.71 -4.06 11.51
C ALA A 28 3.39 -3.31 11.73
N ILE A 29 2.74 -2.84 10.67
CA ILE A 29 1.41 -2.22 10.73
C ILE A 29 0.37 -3.22 11.25
N GLU A 30 0.33 -4.42 10.68
CA GLU A 30 -0.57 -5.50 11.11
C GLU A 30 -0.31 -5.90 12.57
N GLN A 31 0.96 -6.01 12.96
CA GLN A 31 1.32 -6.34 14.33
C GLN A 31 0.90 -5.24 15.30
N ALA A 32 1.11 -3.96 14.97
CA ALA A 32 0.68 -2.84 15.80
C ALA A 32 -0.84 -2.86 16.03
N TYR A 33 -1.62 -3.14 14.98
CA TYR A 33 -3.07 -3.33 15.11
C TYR A 33 -3.43 -4.49 16.07
N ARG A 34 -2.79 -5.65 15.91
CA ARG A 34 -3.01 -6.83 16.78
C ARG A 34 -2.62 -6.59 18.23
N ASP A 35 -1.57 -5.80 18.46
CA ASP A 35 -1.07 -5.43 19.78
C ASP A 35 -1.91 -4.32 20.45
N GLY A 36 -2.89 -3.75 19.75
CA GLY A 36 -3.66 -2.61 20.23
C GLY A 36 -2.84 -1.31 20.29
N LYS A 37 -1.70 -1.25 19.60
CA LYS A 37 -0.90 -0.03 19.48
C LYS A 37 -1.56 0.94 18.50
N PRO A 38 -1.51 2.25 18.76
CA PRO A 38 -2.04 3.23 17.81
C PRO A 38 -1.38 3.10 16.44
N THR A 39 -2.19 3.17 15.39
CA THR A 39 -1.73 3.27 14.01
C THR A 39 -2.23 4.58 13.41
N ALA A 40 -1.51 5.11 12.43
CA ALA A 40 -1.89 6.36 11.77
C ALA A 40 -1.72 6.28 10.26
N TRP A 41 -2.70 6.80 9.52
CA TRP A 41 -2.52 7.12 8.11
C TRP A 41 -1.76 8.45 8.00
N ALA A 42 -0.60 8.41 7.35
CA ALA A 42 0.28 9.55 7.20
C ALA A 42 0.55 9.80 5.71
N THR A 43 0.56 11.06 5.29
CA THR A 43 0.94 11.39 3.91
C THR A 43 2.45 11.21 3.73
N SER A 44 2.88 11.04 2.48
CA SER A 44 4.30 10.92 2.11
C SER A 44 5.21 12.06 2.60
N GLY A 45 4.66 13.25 2.86
CA GLY A 45 5.39 14.40 3.42
C GLY A 45 5.32 14.53 4.94
N THR A 46 4.65 13.61 5.64
CA THR A 46 4.54 13.65 7.10
C THR A 46 5.90 13.31 7.74
N PRO A 47 6.36 14.07 8.76
CA PRO A 47 7.53 13.70 9.55
C PRO A 47 7.22 12.47 10.42
N VAL A 48 7.35 11.27 9.84
CA VAL A 48 6.99 9.99 10.47
C VAL A 48 7.80 9.69 11.73
N GLU A 49 8.96 10.32 11.90
CA GLU A 49 9.79 10.25 13.11
C GLU A 49 9.02 10.69 14.36
N LEU A 50 8.12 11.67 14.24
CA LEU A 50 7.28 12.10 15.35
C LEU A 50 6.28 11.01 15.75
N LEU A 51 5.72 10.29 14.77
CA LEU A 51 4.78 9.19 15.03
C LEU A 51 5.50 8.04 15.73
N TYR A 52 6.68 7.66 15.26
CA TYR A 52 7.49 6.64 15.92
C TYR A 52 7.89 7.03 17.34
N ALA A 53 8.24 8.30 17.59
CA ALA A 53 8.57 8.80 18.92
C ALA A 53 7.39 8.74 19.90
N MET A 54 6.15 8.71 19.39
CA MET A 54 4.91 8.59 20.15
C MET A 54 4.39 7.14 20.21
N ASP A 55 5.20 6.16 19.82
CA ASP A 55 4.80 4.74 19.70
C ASP A 55 3.58 4.52 18.78
N VAL A 56 3.41 5.38 17.77
CA VAL A 56 2.37 5.27 16.74
C VAL A 56 2.98 4.66 15.47
N GLN A 57 2.39 3.58 14.97
CA GLN A 57 2.85 2.92 13.75
C GLN A 57 2.22 3.58 12.50
N PRO A 58 3.00 4.31 11.67
CA PRO A 58 2.48 4.93 10.47
C PRO A 58 2.25 3.94 9.33
N MET A 59 1.26 4.25 8.51
CA MET A 59 0.95 3.63 7.23
C MET A 59 0.74 4.74 6.21
N LEU A 60 1.40 4.64 5.05
CA LEU A 60 1.31 5.65 4.00
C LEU A 60 0.28 5.22 2.97
N PRO A 61 -0.89 5.88 2.86
CA PRO A 61 -1.93 5.37 1.99
C PRO A 61 -1.54 5.50 0.49
N GLU A 62 -0.59 6.37 0.11
CA GLU A 62 -0.07 6.42 -1.26
C GLU A 62 0.66 5.11 -1.65
N ASN A 63 1.33 4.51 -0.66
CA ASN A 63 2.03 3.24 -0.82
C ASN A 63 1.05 2.08 -0.95
N SER A 64 0.04 2.01 -0.08
CA SER A 64 -0.97 0.94 -0.13
C SER A 64 -1.78 0.96 -1.41
N ALA A 65 -2.14 2.15 -1.92
CA ALA A 65 -2.78 2.27 -3.22
C ALA A 65 -1.90 1.73 -4.35
N THR A 66 -0.61 2.07 -4.35
CA THR A 66 0.35 1.59 -5.36
C THR A 66 0.49 0.06 -5.32
N ILE A 67 0.54 -0.52 -4.13
CA ILE A 67 0.58 -1.98 -3.96
C ILE A 67 -0.72 -2.63 -4.44
N SER A 68 -1.87 -2.03 -4.13
CA SER A 68 -3.18 -2.52 -4.58
C SER A 68 -3.29 -2.51 -6.10
N VAL A 69 -2.78 -1.45 -6.76
CA VAL A 69 -2.68 -1.39 -8.23
C VAL A 69 -1.76 -2.47 -8.76
N ALA A 70 -0.57 -2.64 -8.19
CA ALA A 70 0.41 -3.65 -8.62
C ALA A 70 -0.13 -5.09 -8.50
N GLN A 71 -1.01 -5.33 -7.52
CA GLN A 71 -1.70 -6.60 -7.30
C GLN A 71 -3.04 -6.72 -8.04
N LYS A 72 -3.44 -5.70 -8.81
CA LYS A 72 -4.69 -5.64 -9.57
C LYS A 72 -5.98 -5.64 -8.72
N TYR A 73 -5.90 -5.19 -7.47
CA TYR A 73 -7.06 -5.01 -6.59
C TYR A 73 -7.68 -3.61 -6.67
N SER A 74 -6.90 -2.59 -7.05
CA SER A 74 -7.32 -1.19 -6.97
C SER A 74 -8.60 -0.86 -7.74
N LYS A 75 -8.87 -1.56 -8.85
CA LYS A 75 -10.05 -1.31 -9.67
C LYS A 75 -11.34 -1.51 -8.86
N ALA A 76 -11.45 -2.62 -8.14
CA ALA A 76 -12.64 -2.93 -7.34
C ALA A 76 -12.86 -1.89 -6.24
N PHE A 77 -11.79 -1.44 -5.57
CA PHE A 77 -11.90 -0.39 -4.56
C PHE A 77 -12.31 0.96 -5.16
N ILE A 78 -11.79 1.31 -6.34
CA ILE A 78 -12.19 2.55 -7.02
C ILE A 78 -13.67 2.51 -7.39
N GLU A 79 -14.17 1.38 -7.90
CA GLU A 79 -15.59 1.19 -8.24
C GLU A 79 -16.47 1.32 -6.98
N ILE A 80 -16.10 0.71 -5.86
CA ILE A 80 -16.80 0.86 -4.57
C ILE A 80 -16.89 2.35 -4.16
N ALA A 81 -15.78 3.09 -4.26
CA ALA A 81 -15.78 4.51 -3.91
C ALA A 81 -16.67 5.34 -4.86
N GLU A 82 -16.66 5.07 -6.16
CA GLU A 82 -17.51 5.77 -7.12
C GLU A 82 -19.00 5.47 -6.89
N ASP A 83 -19.35 4.24 -6.54
CA ASP A 83 -20.71 3.82 -6.20
C ASP A 83 -21.22 4.50 -4.91
N GLU A 84 -20.34 4.78 -3.95
CA GLU A 84 -20.63 5.59 -2.75
C GLU A 84 -20.72 7.11 -3.04
N GLY A 85 -20.57 7.53 -4.30
CA GLY A 85 -20.77 8.90 -4.75
C GLY A 85 -19.50 9.76 -4.77
N PHE A 86 -18.32 9.19 -4.56
CA PHE A 86 -17.06 9.92 -4.76
C PHE A 86 -16.83 10.20 -6.24
N SER A 87 -16.52 11.46 -6.58
CA SER A 87 -16.33 11.87 -7.99
C SER A 87 -15.24 11.05 -8.68
N TYR A 88 -15.51 10.65 -9.93
CA TYR A 88 -14.55 9.99 -10.81
C TYR A 88 -13.25 10.79 -10.98
N ASP A 89 -13.31 12.12 -10.92
CA ASP A 89 -12.15 13.02 -11.08
C ASP A 89 -11.19 13.01 -9.89
N LEU A 90 -11.58 12.41 -8.76
CA LEU A 90 -10.70 12.29 -7.60
C LEU A 90 -9.52 11.36 -7.88
N CYS A 91 -8.41 11.65 -7.21
CA CYS A 91 -7.20 10.86 -7.35
C CYS A 91 -7.49 9.37 -7.09
N SER A 92 -7.02 8.50 -7.98
CA SER A 92 -7.18 7.04 -7.85
C SER A 92 -6.59 6.51 -6.56
N TYR A 93 -5.53 7.12 -6.03
CA TYR A 93 -4.97 6.81 -4.72
C TYR A 93 -6.01 6.98 -3.59
N PHE A 94 -6.73 8.11 -3.58
CA PHE A 94 -7.77 8.38 -2.59
C PHE A 94 -8.89 7.36 -2.70
N LYS A 95 -9.44 7.19 -3.92
CA LYS A 95 -10.53 6.24 -4.18
C LYS A 95 -10.16 4.80 -3.83
N THR A 96 -8.91 4.40 -4.12
CA THR A 96 -8.40 3.06 -3.76
C THR A 96 -8.39 2.84 -2.25
N ASN A 97 -8.01 3.84 -1.45
CA ASN A 97 -7.96 3.69 0.00
C ASN A 97 -9.35 3.79 0.64
N ILE A 98 -10.19 4.72 0.20
CA ILE A 98 -11.55 4.86 0.71
C ILE A 98 -12.39 3.62 0.36
N GLY A 99 -12.35 3.15 -0.88
CA GLY A 99 -13.06 1.91 -1.24
C GLY A 99 -12.49 0.64 -0.65
N ALA A 100 -11.32 0.67 0.01
CA ALA A 100 -10.79 -0.46 0.77
C ALA A 100 -11.29 -0.50 2.23
N VAL A 101 -11.82 0.61 2.75
CA VAL A 101 -12.38 0.70 4.11
C VAL A 101 -13.91 0.71 4.16
N LEU A 102 -14.55 0.91 3.01
CA LEU A 102 -15.99 0.76 2.78
C LEU A 102 -16.33 -0.72 2.53
#